data_AF-A0A7W0GGW7-F1
#
_entry.id   AF-A0A7W0GGW7-F1
#
_cell.length_a   1.000
_cell.length_b   1.000
_cell.length_c   1.000
_cell.angle_alpha   90.00
_cell.angle_beta   90.00
_cell.angle_gamma   90.00
#
_symmetry.space_group_name_H-M   'P 1'
#
loop_
_entity.id
_entity.type
_entity.pdbx_description
1 polymer ?
#
loop_
_entity_poly.entity_id
_entity_poly.type
_entity_poly.pdbx_seq_one_letter_code
_entity_poly.pdbx_strand_id
1 'polypeptide(L)' 'MTAQPNPRPGPSGSAGLPDRSAALRLLSLGAGVQSSAVLLLACHGAIPRFDAALFADTGWEPPAGV' A
#
# COMPACT_ATOMS: atom_id res chain seq x y z
N MET A 1 25.62 -52.12 -16.62
CA MET A 1 24.32 -51.59 -16.16
C MET A 1 24.61 -50.64 -15.00
N THR A 2 25.02 -49.41 -15.31
CA THR A 2 25.38 -48.38 -14.31
C THR A 2 24.28 -47.33 -14.31
N ALA A 3 23.50 -47.28 -13.23
CA ALA A 3 22.47 -46.25 -13.05
C ALA A 3 23.15 -44.88 -12.86
N GLN A 4 22.78 -43.89 -13.68
CA GLN A 4 23.15 -42.50 -13.41
C GLN A 4 22.41 -41.99 -12.15
N PRO A 5 23.07 -41.18 -11.29
CA PRO A 5 22.39 -40.56 -10.17
C PRO A 5 21.41 -39.48 -10.67
N ASN A 6 20.19 -39.51 -10.15
CA ASN A 6 19.14 -38.52 -10.41
C ASN A 6 19.65 -37.11 -10.03
N PRO A 7 19.51 -36.08 -10.89
CA PRO A 7 19.87 -34.71 -10.53
C PRO A 7 19.17 -34.28 -9.25
N ARG A 8 19.92 -33.66 -8.32
CA ARG A 8 19.36 -33.09 -7.09
C ARG A 8 18.32 -32.03 -7.49
N PRO A 9 17.15 -31.97 -6.84
CA PRO A 9 16.24 -30.85 -7.03
C PRO A 9 17.00 -29.56 -6.68
N GLY A 10 17.17 -28.68 -7.67
CA GLY A 10 17.73 -27.35 -7.45
C GLY A 10 16.87 -26.55 -6.46
N PRO A 11 17.37 -25.43 -5.92
CA PRO A 11 16.55 -24.56 -5.07
C PRO A 11 15.28 -24.24 -5.85
N SER A 12 14.14 -24.66 -5.31
CA SER A 12 12.82 -24.32 -5.85
C SER A 12 12.74 -22.80 -5.86
N GLY A 13 13.05 -22.20 -7.01
CA GLY A 13 12.89 -20.79 -7.24
C GLY A 13 11.42 -20.49 -7.10
N SER A 14 11.03 -19.88 -5.99
CA SER A 14 9.76 -19.18 -5.89
C SER A 14 9.79 -18.08 -6.94
N ALA A 15 9.26 -18.39 -8.12
CA ALA A 15 9.04 -17.45 -9.20
C ALA A 15 8.46 -16.16 -8.61
N GLY A 16 9.13 -15.04 -8.88
CA GLY A 16 8.95 -13.77 -8.20
C GLY A 16 7.50 -13.35 -8.11
N LEU A 17 6.97 -13.33 -6.88
CA LEU A 17 5.97 -12.35 -6.52
C LEU A 17 6.72 -11.00 -6.50
N PRO A 18 6.20 -9.92 -7.12
CA PRO A 18 6.86 -8.62 -7.08
C PRO A 18 7.23 -8.28 -5.63
N ASP A 19 8.44 -7.75 -5.45
CA ASP A 19 8.96 -7.35 -4.15
C ASP A 19 7.93 -6.44 -3.45
N ARG A 20 7.22 -7.00 -2.47
CA ARG A 20 6.22 -6.27 -1.67
C ARG A 20 6.89 -5.13 -0.87
N SER A 21 8.22 -5.06 -0.84
CA SER A 21 8.98 -3.96 -0.24
C SER A 21 8.76 -2.62 -0.92
N ALA A 22 8.26 -2.57 -2.16
CA ALA A 22 7.97 -1.32 -2.86
C ALA A 22 6.46 -1.03 -3.02
N ALA A 23 5.61 -1.58 -2.15
CA ALA A 23 4.19 -1.25 -2.16
C ALA A 23 3.96 0.14 -1.53
N LEU A 24 3.53 1.11 -2.35
CA LEU A 24 3.13 2.43 -1.88
C LEU A 24 1.98 2.32 -0.87
N ARG A 25 2.10 3.03 0.25
CA ARG A 25 1.08 3.14 1.28
C ARG A 25 0.37 4.48 1.12
N LEU A 26 -0.81 4.42 0.52
CA LEU A 26 -1.65 5.59 0.29
C LEU A 26 -2.78 5.65 1.33
N LEU A 27 -3.06 6.85 1.83
CA LEU A 27 -4.23 7.12 2.65
C LEU A 27 -5.37 7.65 1.77
N SER A 28 -6.52 6.97 1.75
CA SER A 28 -7.76 7.57 1.25
C SER A 28 -8.30 8.54 2.30
N LEU A 29 -8.19 9.84 2.02
CA LEU A 29 -8.60 10.92 2.91
C LEU A 29 -9.98 11.40 2.48
N GLY A 30 -10.99 11.27 3.35
CA GLY A 30 -12.35 11.77 3.09
C GLY A 30 -12.64 13.12 3.74
N ALA A 31 -11.63 13.77 4.32
CA ALA A 31 -11.72 14.98 5.18
C ALA A 31 -12.66 14.87 6.40
N GLY A 32 -13.27 13.72 6.65
CA GLY A 32 -14.03 13.43 7.86
C GLY A 32 -13.14 13.06 9.05
N VAL A 33 -13.72 13.13 10.25
CA VAL A 33 -13.05 12.94 11.56
C VAL A 33 -12.16 11.70 11.60
N GLN A 34 -12.64 10.56 11.10
CA GLN A 34 -11.91 9.29 11.17
C GLN A 34 -10.64 9.31 10.32
N SER A 35 -10.77 9.66 9.04
CA SER A 35 -9.62 9.72 8.12
C SER A 35 -8.60 10.78 8.53
N SER A 36 -9.07 11.91 9.08
CA SER A 36 -8.22 12.97 9.62
C SER A 36 -7.48 12.53 10.89
N ALA A 37 -8.13 11.76 11.77
CA ALA A 37 -7.47 11.20 12.96
C ALA A 37 -6.33 10.25 12.57
N VAL A 38 -6.54 9.39 11.57
CA VAL A 38 -5.49 8.49 11.04
C VAL A 38 -4.32 9.29 10.46
N LEU A 39 -4.61 10.34 9.68
CA LEU A 39 -3.57 11.23 9.14
C LEU A 39 -2.75 11.89 10.27
N LEU A 40 -3.42 12.40 11.30
CA LEU A 40 -2.77 13.04 12.45
C LEU A 40 -1.92 12.04 13.25
N LEU A 41 -2.41 10.83 13.48
CA LEU A 41 -1.65 9.76 14.15
C LEU A 41 -0.39 9.39 13.36
N ALA A 42 -0.47 9.33 12.03
CA ALA A 42 0.67 9.06 11.16
C ALA A 42 1.67 10.24 11.16
N CYS A 43 1.18 11.48 11.16
CA CYS A 43 2.01 12.68 11.28
C CYS A 43 2.71 12.77 12.65
N HIS A 44 2.03 12.34 13.71
CA HIS A 44 2.56 12.28 15.07
C HIS A 44 3.51 11.09 15.29
N GLY A 45 3.57 10.13 14.36
CA GLY A 45 4.40 8.94 14.46
C GLY A 45 3.84 7.84 15.37
N ALA A 46 2.57 7.95 15.78
CA ALA A 46 1.89 6.91 16.56
C ALA A 46 1.57 5.66 15.72
N ILE A 47 1.47 5.82 14.40
CA ILE A 47 1.34 4.73 13.41
C ILE A 47 2.32 4.97 12.25
N PRO A 48 2.60 3.95 11.41
CA PRO A 48 3.46 4.14 10.24
C PRO A 48 2.95 5.23 9.29
N ARG A 49 3.88 5.97 8.68
CA ARG A 49 3.57 7.03 7.72
C ARG A 49 3.01 6.48 6.41
N PHE A 50 2.28 7.33 5.72
CA PHE A 50 1.83 7.13 4.35
C PHE A 50 2.73 7.91 3.39
N ASP A 51 2.87 7.42 2.17
CA ASP A 51 3.64 8.08 1.12
C ASP A 51 2.87 9.27 0.55
N ALA A 52 1.54 9.14 0.46
CA ALA A 52 0.64 10.23 0.09
C ALA A 52 -0.76 10.02 0.67
N ALA A 53 -1.54 11.10 0.71
CA ALA A 53 -2.96 11.08 1.02
C ALA A 53 -3.76 11.58 -0.20
N LEU A 54 -4.78 10.82 -0.60
CA LEU A 54 -5.66 11.14 -1.72
C LEU A 54 -6.99 11.66 -1.18
N PHE A 55 -7.35 12.88 -1.54
CA PHE A 55 -8.66 13.45 -1.27
C PHE A 55 -9.49 13.49 -2.56
N ALA A 56 -10.63 12.81 -2.56
CA ALA A 56 -11.54 12.78 -3.70
C ALA A 56 -12.44 14.03 -3.68
N ASP A 57 -11.93 15.14 -4.21
CA ASP A 57 -12.73 16.33 -4.45
C ASP A 57 -13.59 16.10 -5.71
N THR A 58 -14.90 16.03 -5.53
CA THR A 58 -15.87 15.85 -6.63
C THR A 58 -16.41 17.19 -7.14
N GLY A 59 -16.02 18.31 -6.53
CA GLY A 59 -16.53 19.64 -6.88
C GLY A 59 -18.03 19.82 -6.66
N TRP A 60 -18.70 18.92 -5.92
CA TRP A 60 -20.14 18.97 -5.64
C TRP A 60 -20.51 20.04 -4.60
N GLU A 61 -19.66 21.05 -4.41
CA GLU A 61 -19.98 22.13 -3.49
C GLU A 61 -21.15 22.92 -4.08
N PRO A 62 -22.26 23.11 -3.34
CA PRO A 62 -23.38 23.89 -3.83
C PRO A 62 -22.86 25.28 -4.20
N PRO A 63 -23.33 25.89 -5.31
CA PRO A 63 -22.96 27.26 -5.61
C PRO A 63 -23.21 28.12 -4.37
N ALA A 64 -22.20 28.88 -3.97
CA ALA A 64 -22.33 29.84 -2.87
C ALA A 64 -23.47 30.77 -3.26
N GLY A 65 -24.65 30.55 -2.66
CA GLY A 65 -25.90 31.13 -3.12
C GLY A 65 -25.83 32.66 -3.16
N VAL A 66 -26.43 33.21 -4.21
CA VAL A 66 -26.72 34.64 -4.37
C VAL A 66 -28.05 34.99 -3.72
#